data_AF-A0A1Y6MDG7-F1
#
_entry.id   AF-A0A1Y6MDG7-F1
#
_cell.length_a   1.000
_cell.length_b   1.000
_cell.length_c   1.000
_cell.angle_alpha   90.00
_cell.angle_beta   90.00
_cell.angle_gamma   90.00
#
_symmetry.space_group_name_H-M   'P 1'
#
loop_
_entity.id
_entity.type
_entity.pdbx_description
1 polymer ?
#
loop_
_entity_poly.entity_id
_entity_poly.type
_entity_poly.pdbx_seq_one_letter_code
_entity_poly.pdbx_strand_id
1 'polypeptide(L)' 'MTSWKKITLTRQTTYNSSVIIDAVYPPEFEHNISAEIQHLQAIYHCLHSFKKDVISIICSYDGRLVKLTELQNK' A
#
# COMPACT_ATOMS: atom_id res chain seq x y z
N MET A 1 12.86 18.18 -12.42
CA MET A 1 12.74 16.75 -12.10
C MET A 1 11.63 16.61 -11.07
N THR A 2 10.47 16.09 -11.44
CA THR A 2 9.46 15.66 -10.47
C THR A 2 10.04 14.49 -9.69
N SER A 3 10.46 14.73 -8.45
CA SER A 3 11.02 13.70 -7.58
C SER A 3 9.88 12.87 -7.01
N TRP A 4 9.62 11.70 -7.57
CA TRP A 4 8.64 10.76 -7.02
C TRP A 4 9.18 10.18 -5.70
N LYS A 5 8.32 10.09 -4.68
CA LYS A 5 8.62 9.35 -3.45
C LYS A 5 8.23 7.89 -3.60
N LYS A 6 9.01 7.01 -2.99
CA LYS A 6 8.75 5.57 -2.95
C LYS A 6 8.22 5.16 -1.58
N ILE A 7 7.24 4.26 -1.57
CA ILE A 7 6.74 3.59 -0.36
C ILE A 7 6.73 2.08 -0.57
N THR A 8 7.06 1.35 0.50
CA THR A 8 6.98 -0.11 0.56
C THR A 8 6.09 -0.46 1.75
N LEU A 9 4.97 -1.12 1.47
CA LEU A 9 3.99 -1.52 2.48
C LEU A 9 3.96 -3.03 2.58
N THR A 10 4.15 -3.53 3.80
CA THR A 10 4.11 -4.96 4.09
C THR A 10 3.00 -5.25 5.07
N ARG A 11 2.12 -6.19 4.72
CA ARG A 11 1.09 -6.71 5.64
C ARG A 11 1.15 -8.23 5.64
N GLN A 12 1.15 -8.80 6.84
CA GLN A 12 1.12 -10.24 7.05
C GLN A 12 -0.09 -10.60 7.91
N THR A 13 -0.69 -11.75 7.61
CA THR A 13 -1.76 -12.34 8.42
C THR A 13 -1.21 -13.44 9.31
N THR A 14 -2.02 -13.83 10.31
CA THR A 14 -1.78 -14.97 11.19
C THR A 14 -1.59 -16.30 10.46
N TYR A 15 -2.08 -16.44 9.22
CA TYR A 15 -1.95 -17.65 8.39
C TYR A 15 -0.72 -17.65 7.48
N ASN A 16 0.33 -16.90 7.83
CA ASN A 16 1.55 -16.72 7.02
C ASN A 16 1.32 -16.21 5.58
N SER A 17 0.13 -15.72 5.27
CA SER A 17 -0.08 -15.00 4.01
C SER A 17 0.43 -13.58 4.19
N SER A 18 1.16 -13.07 3.20
CA SER A 18 1.69 -11.72 3.20
C SER A 18 1.49 -11.03 1.85
N VAL A 19 1.36 -9.71 1.90
CA VAL A 19 1.35 -8.84 0.73
C VAL A 19 2.39 -7.74 0.92
N ILE A 20 3.18 -7.51 -0.11
CA ILE A 20 4.15 -6.43 -0.21
C ILE A 20 3.75 -5.57 -1.40
N ILE A 21 3.54 -4.28 -1.15
CA ILE A 21 3.11 -3.29 -2.14
C ILE A 21 4.19 -2.21 -2.22
N ASP A 22 4.89 -2.17 -3.34
CA ASP A 22 5.79 -1.07 -3.68
C ASP A 22 5.06 -0.09 -4.60
N ALA A 23 5.06 1.18 -4.21
CA ALA A 23 4.43 2.24 -5.00
C ALA A 23 5.26 3.51 -4.99
N VAL A 24 4.96 4.38 -5.93
CA VAL A 24 5.52 5.72 -6.01
C VAL A 24 4.41 6.76 -6.08
N TYR A 25 4.65 7.94 -5.53
CA TYR A 25 3.68 9.04 -5.54
C TYR A 25 4.37 10.42 -5.57
N PRO A 26 3.66 11.48 -5.99
CA PRO A 26 4.14 12.86 -5.87
C PRO A 26 4.32 13.28 -4.39
N PRO A 27 5.44 13.92 -4.03
CA PRO A 27 5.81 14.23 -2.64
C PRO A 27 4.80 15.12 -1.91
N GLU A 28 4.05 15.96 -2.63
CA GLU A 28 2.98 16.81 -2.11
C GLU A 28 1.86 16.03 -1.41
N PHE A 29 1.69 14.75 -1.74
CA PHE A 29 0.64 13.89 -1.18
C PHE A 29 1.16 12.94 -0.08
N GLU A 30 2.42 13.04 0.33
CA GLU A 30 3.02 12.15 1.33
C GLU A 30 2.22 12.11 2.64
N HIS A 31 1.80 13.28 3.13
CA HIS A 31 1.07 13.37 4.39
C HIS A 31 -0.29 12.67 4.30
N ASN A 32 -1.03 12.92 3.21
CA ASN A 32 -2.32 12.32 2.93
C ASN A 32 -2.21 10.79 2.80
N ILE A 33 -1.29 10.33 1.95
CA ILE A 33 -1.06 8.90 1.70
C ILE A 33 -0.66 8.18 3.00
N SER A 34 0.25 8.78 3.78
CA SER A 34 0.68 8.21 5.06
C SER A 34 -0.47 8.09 6.06
N ALA A 35 -1.27 9.14 6.21
CA ALA A 35 -2.40 9.15 7.14
C ALA A 35 -3.46 8.09 6.78
N GLU A 36 -3.83 7.99 5.50
CA GLU A 36 -4.82 7.01 5.06
C GLU A 36 -4.29 5.57 5.19
N ILE A 37 -3.03 5.31 4.82
CA ILE A 37 -2.43 3.97 4.98
C ILE A 37 -2.38 3.57 6.45
N GLN A 38 -2.00 4.47 7.36
CA GLN A 38 -2.00 4.19 8.79
C GLN A 38 -3.39 3.80 9.29
N HIS A 39 -4.42 4.50 8.82
CA HIS A 39 -5.80 4.16 9.13
C HIS A 39 -6.16 2.76 8.61
N LEU A 40 -5.82 2.44 7.35
CA LEU A 40 -6.05 1.11 6.77
C LEU A 40 -5.36 -0.01 7.57
N GLN A 41 -4.12 0.22 8.04
CA GLN A 41 -3.39 -0.76 8.83
C GLN A 41 -4.04 -1.07 10.18
N ALA A 42 -4.77 -0.11 10.75
CA ALA A 42 -5.48 -0.27 12.02
C ALA A 42 -6.80 -1.04 11.86
N ILE A 43 -7.50 -0.88 10.74
CA ILE A 43 -8.86 -1.41 10.56
C ILE A 43 -8.91 -2.75 9.80
N TYR A 44 -7.93 -3.04 8.93
CA TYR A 44 -8.03 -4.20 8.03
C TYR A 44 -7.35 -5.46 8.58
N HIS A 45 -8.14 -6.50 8.81
CA HIS A 45 -7.66 -7.86 9.10
C HIS A 45 -7.50 -8.73 7.82
N CYS A 46 -8.16 -8.37 6.72
CA CYS A 46 -8.12 -9.10 5.45
C CYS A 46 -7.09 -8.49 4.48
N LEU A 47 -6.18 -9.31 3.94
CA LEU A 47 -5.18 -8.86 2.96
C LEU A 47 -5.79 -8.39 1.65
N HIS A 48 -6.87 -9.04 1.20
CA HIS A 48 -7.48 -8.71 -0.09
C HIS A 48 -8.06 -7.29 -0.07
N SER A 49 -8.83 -6.96 0.97
CA SER A 49 -9.40 -5.61 1.15
C SER A 49 -8.30 -4.58 1.38
N PHE A 50 -7.31 -4.88 2.23
CA PHE A 50 -6.15 -4.01 2.46
C PHE A 50 -5.45 -3.66 1.14
N LYS A 51 -5.14 -4.68 0.32
CA LYS A 51 -4.50 -4.50 -0.98
C LYS A 51 -5.31 -3.58 -1.90
N LYS A 52 -6.61 -3.85 -2.04
CA LYS A 52 -7.50 -3.10 -2.93
C LYS A 52 -7.53 -1.62 -2.54
N ASP A 53 -7.70 -1.33 -1.26
CA ASP A 53 -7.85 0.04 -0.78
C ASP A 53 -6.54 0.82 -0.86
N VAL A 54 -5.41 0.20 -0.47
CA VAL A 54 -4.08 0.82 -0.63
C VAL A 54 -3.82 1.22 -2.08
N ILE A 55 -4.09 0.32 -3.04
CA ILE A 55 -3.91 0.63 -4.47
C ILE A 55 -4.83 1.78 -4.89
N SER A 56 -6.09 1.77 -4.44
CA SER A 56 -7.04 2.84 -4.73
C SER A 56 -6.54 4.20 -4.24
N ILE A 57 -6.04 4.28 -3.01
CA ILE A 57 -5.50 5.52 -2.42
C ILE A 57 -4.31 6.03 -3.22
N ILE A 58 -3.36 5.15 -3.53
CA ILE A 58 -2.18 5.51 -4.32
C ILE A 58 -2.62 6.08 -5.67
N CYS A 59 -3.57 5.45 -6.36
CA CYS A 59 -4.08 5.93 -7.64
C CYS A 59 -4.84 7.26 -7.52
N SER A 60 -5.56 7.50 -6.43
CA SER A 60 -6.27 8.76 -6.17
C SER A 60 -5.33 9.97 -6.00
N TYR A 61 -4.11 9.74 -5.52
CA TYR A 61 -3.07 10.76 -5.33
C TYR A 61 -2.01 10.76 -6.44
N ASP A 62 -2.42 10.45 -7.68
CA ASP A 62 -1.55 10.38 -8.87
C ASP A 62 -0.37 9.41 -8.76
N GLY A 63 -0.38 8.53 -7.76
CA GLY A 63 0.62 7.51 -7.56
C GLY A 63 0.55 6.38 -8.58
N ARG A 64 1.58 5.54 -8.58
CA ARG A 64 1.72 4.37 -9.44
C ARG A 64 2.19 3.17 -8.64
N LEU A 65 1.54 2.04 -8.86
CA LEU A 65 2.02 0.75 -8.39
C LEU A 65 3.29 0.38 -9.14
N VAL A 66 4.35 0.03 -8.42
CA VAL A 66 5.62 -0.43 -8.98
C VAL A 66 5.69 -1.95 -8.96
N LYS A 67 5.37 -2.55 -7.81
CA LYS A 67 5.43 -3.99 -7.61
C LYS A 67 4.41 -4.44 -6.59
N LEU A 68 3.78 -5.57 -6.86
CA LEU A 68 2.92 -6.28 -5.92
C LEU A 68 3.47 -7.69 -5.76
N THR A 69 3.79 -8.08 -4.53
CA THR A 69 4.21 -9.44 -4.20
C THR A 69 3.22 -10.04 -3.21
N GLU A 70 2.65 -11.18 -3.57
CA GLU A 70 1.73 -11.93 -2.71
C GLU A 70 2.36 -13.28 -2.39
N LEU A 71 2.44 -13.59 -1.10
CA LEU A 71 2.86 -14.89 -0.60
C LEU A 71 1.66 -15.51 0.10
N GLN A 72 1.23 -16.67 -0.38
CA GLN A 72 0.18 -17.48 0.23
C GLN A 72 0.73 -18.88 0.44
N ASN A 73 0.75 -19.34 1.70
CA ASN A 73 0.94 -20.77 1.95
C ASN A 73 -0.37 -21.48 1.59
N LYS A 74 -0.30 -22.41 0.62
CA LYS A 74 -1.37 -23.35 0.28
C LYS A 74 -1.48 -24.44 1.34
#